data_AF-A0A0R1LFD8-F1
#
_entry.id   AF-A0A0R1LFD8-F1
#
_cell.length_a   1.000
_cell.length_b   1.000
_cell.length_c   1.000
_cell.angle_alpha   90.00
_cell.angle_beta   90.00
_cell.angle_gamma   90.00
#
_symmetry.space_group_name_H-M   'P 1'
#
loop_
_entity.id
_entity.type
_entity.pdbx_description
1 polymer ?
#
loop_
_entity_poly.entity_id
_entity_poly.type
_entity_poly.pdbx_seq_one_letter_code
_entity_poly.pdbx_strand_id
1 'polypeptide(L)' 'MILMDAVNYTNFRQNLKSFMKTVNEDSEPLIVTTKKGEDDIVVLSKDDYDAMNETMRILSNQPLMAKIRRGDA' A
#
# COMPACT_ATOMS: atom_id res chain seq x y z
N MET A 1 9.53 1.85 11.51
CA MET A 1 9.93 2.33 10.17
C MET A 1 9.46 1.25 9.22
N ILE A 2 8.48 1.52 8.36
CA ILE A 2 8.10 0.57 7.31
C ILE A 2 9.27 0.60 6.33
N LEU A 3 9.92 -0.55 6.10
CA LEU A 3 10.94 -0.66 5.08
C LEU A 3 10.20 -0.67 3.74
N MET A 4 10.42 0.35 2.92
CA MET A 4 9.87 0.40 1.56
C MET A 4 11.03 0.16 0.60
N ASP A 5 11.01 -0.99 -0.06
CA ASP A 5 11.97 -1.26 -1.12
C ASP A 5 11.68 -0.38 -2.33
N ALA A 6 12.74 0.17 -2.92
CA ALA A 6 12.66 1.04 -4.08
C ALA A 6 13.39 0.40 -5.27
N VAL A 7 12.69 0.29 -6.40
CA VAL A 7 13.25 -0.25 -7.65
C VAL A 7 13.04 0.76 -8.77
N ASN A 8 14.01 0.88 -9.68
CA ASN A 8 13.80 1.75 -10.84
C ASN A 8 12.79 1.11 -11.82
N TYR A 9 12.11 1.97 -12.58
CA TYR A 9 11.13 1.59 -13.60
C TYR A 9 11.60 0.47 -14.54
N THR A 10 12.86 0.51 -14.98
CA THR A 10 13.37 -0.46 -15.96
C THR A 10 13.44 -1.86 -15.35
N ASN A 11 13.94 -1.96 -14.12
CA ASN A 11 14.00 -3.22 -13.37
C ASN A 11 12.59 -3.74 -13.06
N PHE A 12 11.70 -2.86 -12.59
CA PHE A 12 10.31 -3.20 -12.31
C PHE A 12 9.61 -3.79 -13.53
N ARG A 13 9.74 -3.13 -14.69
CA ARG A 13 9.15 -3.61 -15.95
C ARG A 13 9.71 -4.97 -16.38
N GLN A 14 11.02 -5.18 -16.25
CA GLN A 14 11.66 -6.43 -16.63
C GLN A 14 11.24 -7.61 -15.73
N ASN A 15 11.01 -7.34 -14.43
CA ASN A 15 10.74 -8.36 -13.42
C ASN A 15 9.32 -8.26 -12.84
N LEU A 16 8.36 -7.73 -13.61
CA LEU A 16 7.02 -7.36 -13.16
C LEU A 16 6.32 -8.48 -12.40
N LYS A 17 6.31 -9.70 -12.96
CA LYS A 17 5.65 -10.86 -12.34
C LYS A 17 6.26 -11.22 -10.98
N SER A 18 7.58 -11.12 -10.83
CA SER A 18 8.25 -11.43 -9.57
C SER A 18 7.88 -10.40 -8.52
N PHE A 19 7.96 -9.12 -8.85
CA PHE A 19 7.60 -8.05 -7.91
C PHE A 19 6.13 -8.09 -7.51
N MET A 20 5.20 -8.36 -8.44
CA MET A 20 3.79 -8.57 -8.10
C MET A 20 3.60 -9.74 -7.13
N LYS A 21 4.37 -10.81 -7.27
CA LYS A 21 4.31 -11.95 -6.35
C LYS A 21 4.80 -11.54 -4.96
N THR A 22 5.98 -10.93 -4.87
CA THR A 22 6.58 -10.43 -3.62
C THR A 22 5.64 -9.47 -2.89
N VAL A 23 5.10 -8.46 -3.57
CA VAL A 23 4.16 -7.49 -2.97
C VAL A 23 2.90 -8.16 -2.42
N ASN A 24 2.39 -9.21 -3.06
CA ASN A 24 1.24 -9.97 -2.56
C ASN A 24 1.59 -10.92 -1.40
N GLU A 25 2.79 -11.52 -1.39
CA GLU A 25 3.20 -12.50 -0.38
C GLU A 25 3.69 -11.85 0.91
N ASP A 26 4.42 -10.74 0.78
CA ASP A 26 5.06 -10.07 1.91
C ASP A 26 4.15 -8.99 2.53
N SER A 27 3.06 -8.60 1.83
CA SER A 27 2.18 -7.48 2.21
C SER A 27 2.97 -6.18 2.47
N GLU A 28 4.06 -5.99 1.72
CA GLU A 28 4.91 -4.81 1.80
C GLU A 28 4.80 -3.95 0.52
N PRO A 29 4.67 -2.62 0.67
CA PRO A 29 4.64 -1.70 -0.45
C PRO A 29 6.00 -1.61 -1.16
N LEU A 30 5.96 -1.52 -2.49
CA LEU A 30 7.13 -1.29 -3.34
C LEU A 30 7.07 0.08 -3.99
N ILE A 31 8.14 0.87 -3.92
CA ILE A 31 8.28 2.13 -4.64
C ILE A 31 8.93 1.85 -6.00
N VAL A 32 8.30 2.31 -7.08
CA VAL A 32 8.89 2.28 -8.42
C VAL A 32 9.33 3.68 -8.79
N THR A 33 10.65 3.87 -8.86
CA THR A 33 11.26 5.17 -9.13
C THR A 33 11.48 5.42 -10.62
N THR A 34 11.30 6.67 -11.00
CA THR A 34 11.45 7.18 -12.37
C THR A 34 12.60 8.19 -12.43
N LYS A 35 12.94 8.64 -13.64
CA LYS A 35 13.98 9.67 -13.81
C LYS A 35 13.55 11.04 -13.28
N LYS A 36 12.25 11.32 -13.25
CA LYS A 36 11.70 12.62 -12.85
C LYS A 36 11.31 12.69 -11.37
N GLY A 37 11.26 11.57 -10.66
CA GLY A 37 10.90 11.49 -9.23
C GLY A 37 9.44 11.82 -8.93
N GLU A 38 8.86 12.83 -9.57
CA GLU A 38 7.44 13.19 -9.49
C GLU A 38 6.51 12.11 -10.09
N ASP A 39 7.04 11.31 -11.01
CA ASP A 39 6.33 10.20 -11.66
C ASP A 39 6.49 8.87 -10.89
N ASP A 40 7.07 8.90 -9.69
CA ASP A 40 7.24 7.71 -8.87
C ASP A 40 5.88 7.16 -8.42
N ILE A 41 5.75 5.85 -8.43
CA ILE A 41 4.52 5.16 -8.03
C ILE A 41 4.78 4.24 -6.85
N VAL A 42 3.72 3.98 -6.08
CA VAL A 42 3.70 2.93 -5.05
C VAL A 42 2.86 1.77 -5.58
N VAL A 43 3.40 0.57 -5.48
CA VAL A 43 2.72 -0.67 -5.82
C VAL A 43 2.31 -1.35 -4.51
N LEU A 44 1.03 -1.69 -4.43
CA LEU A 44 0.41 -2.39 -3.31
C LEU A 44 -0.27 -3.66 -3.82
N SER A 45 -0.42 -4.65 -2.93
CA SER A 45 -1.37 -5.73 -3.18
C SER A 45 -2.78 -5.12 -3.23
N LYS A 46 -3.69 -5.78 -3.95
CA LYS A 46 -5.09 -5.34 -3.96
C LYS A 46 -5.67 -5.37 -2.54
N ASP A 47 -5.39 -6.43 -1.81
CA ASP A 47 -5.97 -6.66 -0.48
C ASP A 47 -5.49 -5.58 0.51
N ASP A 48 -4.22 -5.17 0.45
CA ASP A 48 -3.70 -4.07 1.27
C ASP A 48 -4.33 -2.73 0.89
N TYR A 49 -4.50 -2.45 -0.41
CA TYR A 49 -5.17 -1.24 -0.88
C TYR A 49 -6.63 -1.17 -0.39
N ASP A 50 -7.37 -2.28 -0.50
CA ASP A 50 -8.76 -2.37 -0.04
C ASP A 50 -8.85 -2.22 1.49
N ALA A 51 -7.93 -2.84 2.25
CA ALA A 51 -7.85 -2.72 3.70
C ALA A 51 -7.52 -1.29 4.16
N MET A 52 -6.59 -0.61 3.47
CA MET A 52 -6.28 0.79 3.73
C MET A 52 -7.49 1.69 3.48
N ASN A 53 -8.20 1.48 2.37
CA ASN A 53 -9.41 2.23 2.05
C ASN A 53 -10.52 2.02 3.08
N GLU A 54 -10.74 0.78 3.52
CA GLU A 54 -11.72 0.50 4.57
C GLU A 54 -11.32 1.15 5.90
N THR A 55 -10.03 1.11 6.24
CA THR A 55 -9.50 1.79 7.43
C THR A 55 -9.77 3.30 7.35
N MET A 56 -9.49 3.94 6.21
CA MET A 56 -9.81 5.36 6.01
C MET A 56 -11.32 5.63 6.11
N ARG A 57 -12.16 4.74 5.57
CA ARG A 57 -13.62 4.84 5.68
C ARG A 57 -14.09 4.77 7.13
N ILE A 58 -13.53 3.85 7.92
CA ILE A 58 -13.82 3.72 9.35
C ILE A 58 -13.37 4.99 10.09
N LEU A 59 -12.13 5.43 9.87
CA LEU A 59 -11.54 6.60 10.54
C LEU A 59 -12.31 7.90 10.26
N SER A 60 -12.84 8.06 9.05
CA SER A 60 -13.67 9.21 8.66
C SER A 60 -15.09 9.16 9.25
N ASN A 61 -15.57 8.01 9.69
CA ASN A 61 -16.89 7.84 10.30
C ASN A 61 -16.83 8.12 11.81
N GLN A 62 -17.11 9.37 12.20
CA GLN A 62 -17.04 9.81 13.60
C GLN A 62 -17.94 8.98 14.56
N PRO A 63 -19.21 8.69 14.23
CA PRO A 63 -20.04 7.82 15.08
C PRO A 63 -19.46 6.42 15.28
N LEU A 64 -18.97 5.78 14.21
CA LEU A 64 -18.36 4.45 14.29
C LEU A 64 -17.07 4.48 15.12
N MET A 65 -16.22 5.48 14.91
CA MET A 65 -15.01 5.68 15.71
C MET A 65 -15.33 5.91 17.19
N ALA A 66 -16.41 6.61 17.51
CA ALA A 66 -16.84 6.78 18.90
C ALA A 66 -17.24 5.44 19.55
N LYS A 67 -17.92 4.54 18.81
CA LYS A 67 -18.22 3.18 19.27
C LYS A 67 -16.94 2.36 19.48
N ILE A 68 -16.03 2.36 18.50
CA ILE A 68 -14.74 1.66 18.58
C ILE A 68 -13.94 2.12 19.80
N ARG A 69 -13.85 3.43 20.04
CA ARG A 69 -13.11 4.00 21.18
C ARG A 69 -13.69 3.62 22.54
N ARG A 70 -15.00 3.38 22.63
CA ARG A 70 -15.66 2.93 23.86
C ARG A 70 -15.65 1.40 24.04
N GLY A 71 -15.26 0.65 23.01
CA GLY A 71 -15.32 -0.81 22.99
C GLY A 71 -16.71 -1.36 22.69
N ASP A 72 -17.61 -0.55 22.12
CA ASP A 72 -19.00 -0.92 21.79
C ASP A 72 -19.14 -1.54 20.39
N ALA A 73 -18.02 -1.86 19.72
CA ALA A 73 -17.97 -2.28 18.31
C ALA A 73 -18.01 -3.80 18.15
#